data_AF-A0A645J8P4-F1
#
_entry.id   AF-A0A645J8P4-F1
#
_cell.length_a   1.000
_cell.length_b   1.000
_cell.length_c   1.000
_cell.angle_alpha   90.00
_cell.angle_beta   90.00
_cell.angle_gamma   90.00
#
_symmetry.space_group_name_H-M   'P 1'
#
loop_
_entity.id
_entity.type
_entity.pdbx_description
1 polymer ?
#
loop_
_entity_poly.entity_id
_entity_poly.type
_entity_poly.pdbx_seq_one_letter_code
_entity_poly.pdbx_strand_id
1 'polypeptide(L)' 'MMHRHKGRLRRMFLKAQESGEIRRDIEVDMLFRLVLGPVRLLIKQWGMSKQAFNLVEEGNRLWDALCKTLK' A
#
# COMPACT_ATOMS: atom_id res chain seq x y z
N MET A 1 -10.84 10.51 9.79
CA MET A 1 -9.54 9.87 10.09
C MET A 1 -8.56 9.89 8.90
N MET A 2 -8.98 9.57 7.66
CA MET A 2 -8.09 9.55 6.47
C MET A 2 -7.52 10.92 6.02
N HIS A 3 -8.19 12.05 6.28
CA HIS A 3 -7.70 13.37 5.82
C HIS A 3 -6.37 13.79 6.47
N ARG A 4 -6.13 13.46 7.75
CA ARG A 4 -4.94 13.91 8.48
C ARG A 4 -3.66 13.16 8.07
N HIS A 5 -3.78 11.89 7.67
CA HIS A 5 -2.65 11.07 7.20
C HIS A 5 -2.42 11.14 5.68
N LYS A 6 -3.44 11.54 4.89
CA LYS A 6 -3.33 11.68 3.43
C LYS A 6 -2.20 12.63 3.02
N GLY A 7 -2.05 13.77 3.71
CA GLY A 7 -1.01 14.74 3.40
C GLY A 7 0.42 14.21 3.60
N ARG A 8 0.67 13.44 4.67
CA ARG A 8 1.99 12.86 4.94
C ARG A 8 2.31 11.75 3.94
N LEU A 9 1.37 10.84 3.69
CA LEU A 9 1.53 9.76 2.71
C LEU A 9 1.72 10.29 1.30
N ARG A 10 0.97 11.34 0.91
CA ARG A 10 1.17 12.03 -0.37
C ARG A 10 2.60 12.53 -0.53
N ARG A 11 3.17 13.18 0.50
CA ARG A 11 4.57 13.63 0.47
C ARG A 11 5.56 12.46 0.37
N MET A 12 5.27 11.33 1.00
CA MET A 12 6.13 10.14 0.90
C MET A 12 6.13 9.57 -0.52
N PHE A 13 4.95 9.44 -1.14
CA PHE A 13 4.84 8.98 -2.54
C PHE A 13 5.55 9.93 -3.51
N LEU A 14 5.36 11.25 -3.35
CA LEU A 14 6.05 12.22 -4.18
C LEU A 14 7.57 12.12 -4.06
N LYS A 15 8.09 12.01 -2.84
CA LYS A 15 9.53 11.83 -2.62
C LYS A 15 10.06 10.54 -3.24
N ALA A 16 9.33 9.43 -3.09
CA ALA A 16 9.70 8.15 -3.67
C ALA A 16 9.67 8.18 -5.22
N GLN A 17 8.71 8.92 -5.80
CA GLN A 17 8.70 9.19 -7.24
C GLN A 17 9.90 10.06 -7.63
N GLU A 18 10.16 11.16 -6.92
CA GLU A 18 11.30 12.06 -7.15
C GLU A 18 12.66 11.35 -7.03
N SER A 19 12.81 10.35 -6.17
CA SER A 19 14.03 9.55 -6.05
C SER A 19 14.14 8.41 -7.06
N GLY A 20 13.08 8.12 -7.82
CA GLY A 20 13.04 6.98 -8.74
C GLY A 20 12.87 5.62 -8.04
N GLU A 21 12.49 5.62 -6.76
CA GLU A 21 12.20 4.39 -5.99
C GLU A 21 10.90 3.73 -6.45
N ILE A 22 9.97 4.52 -6.99
CA ILE A 22 8.72 4.03 -7.59
C ILE A 22 8.40 4.79 -8.89
N ARG A 23 7.62 4.13 -9.73
CA ARG A 23 7.04 4.62 -10.98
C ARG A 23 6.43 6.02 -10.89
N ARG A 24 6.86 6.89 -11.82
CA ARG A 24 6.40 8.29 -11.94
C ARG A 24 5.17 8.47 -12.82
N ASP A 25 4.81 7.48 -13.62
CA ASP A 25 3.68 7.51 -14.55
C ASP A 25 2.32 7.26 -13.87
N ILE A 26 2.31 6.99 -12.57
CA ILE A 26 1.10 6.79 -11.78
C ILE A 26 0.82 8.01 -10.90
N GLU A 27 -0.39 8.55 -11.01
CA GLU A 27 -0.90 9.61 -10.14
C GLU A 27 -0.85 9.24 -8.65
N VAL A 28 -0.46 10.17 -7.78
CA VAL A 28 -0.26 9.91 -6.35
C VAL A 28 -1.53 9.42 -5.64
N ASP A 29 -2.70 9.95 -6.02
CA ASP A 29 -3.98 9.49 -5.47
C ASP A 29 -4.31 8.05 -5.92
N MET A 30 -3.79 7.60 -7.05
CA MET A 30 -3.87 6.20 -7.50
C MET A 30 -2.86 5.32 -6.77
N LEU A 31 -1.62 5.78 -6.57
CA LEU A 31 -0.61 5.08 -5.73
C LEU A 31 -1.16 4.82 -4.32
N PHE A 32 -1.87 5.80 -3.74
CA PHE A 32 -2.53 5.61 -2.46
C PHE A 32 -3.52 4.43 -2.49
N ARG A 33 -4.34 4.32 -3.54
CA ARG A 33 -5.32 3.22 -3.69
C ARG A 33 -4.62 1.89 -3.90
N LEU A 34 -3.58 1.85 -4.74
CA LEU A 34 -2.81 0.65 -5.06
C LEU A 34 -2.07 0.09 -3.84
N VAL A 35 -1.54 0.94 -2.96
CA VAL A 35 -0.82 0.48 -1.77
C VAL A 35 -1.76 0.24 -0.59
N LEU A 36 -2.60 1.23 -0.23
CA LEU A 36 -3.41 1.14 1.00
C LEU A 36 -4.70 0.34 0.82
N GLY A 37 -5.21 0.23 -0.40
CA GLY A 37 -6.42 -0.53 -0.71
C GLY A 37 -6.26 -2.02 -0.38
N PRO A 38 -5.27 -2.70 -0.98
CA PRO A 38 -4.97 -4.10 -0.69
C PRO A 38 -4.62 -4.37 0.76
N VAL A 39 -3.85 -3.49 1.42
CA VAL A 39 -3.51 -3.62 2.85
C VAL A 39 -4.78 -3.64 3.71
N ARG A 40 -5.72 -2.72 3.45
CA ARG A 40 -7.00 -2.68 4.16
C ARG A 40 -7.85 -3.92 3.89
N LEU A 41 -7.87 -4.39 2.65
CA LEU A 41 -8.61 -5.59 2.27
C LEU A 41 -8.05 -6.83 2.98
N LEU A 42 -6.72 -6.98 3.02
CA LEU A 42 -6.05 -8.10 3.69
C LEU A 42 -6.41 -8.18 5.18
N ILE A 43 -6.31 -7.05 5.90
CA ILE A 43 -6.69 -6.98 7.33
C ILE A 43 -8.18 -7.34 7.50
N LYS A 44 -9.05 -6.87 6.59
CA LYS A 44 -10.48 -7.19 6.64
C LYS A 44 -10.74 -8.67 6.40
N GLN A 45 -10.08 -9.27 5.41
CA GLN A 45 -10.17 -10.72 5.14
C GLN A 45 -9.70 -11.53 6.33
N TRP A 46 -8.62 -11.11 7.01
CA TRP A 46 -8.11 -11.76 8.20
C TRP A 46 -9.12 -11.73 9.36
N GLY A 47 -9.78 -10.59 9.59
CA GLY A 47 -10.85 -10.51 10.58
C GLY A 47 -12.06 -11.39 10.21
N MET A 48 -12.48 -11.36 8.93
CA MET A 48 -13.62 -12.15 8.43
C MET A 48 -13.36 -13.65 8.46
N SER A 49 -12.10 -14.06 8.29
CA SER A 49 -11.70 -15.47 8.35
C SER A 49 -11.50 -15.99 9.77
N LYS A 50 -11.81 -15.20 10.81
CA LYS A 50 -11.50 -15.52 12.22
C LYS A 50 -10.00 -15.81 12.40
N GLN A 51 -9.17 -14.95 11.81
CA GLN A 51 -7.71 -15.02 11.90
C GLN A 51 -7.10 -16.33 11.35
N ALA A 52 -7.76 -16.97 10.38
CA ALA A 52 -7.38 -18.31 9.88
C ALA A 52 -6.07 -18.39 9.08
N PHE A 53 -5.35 -17.28 8.89
CA PHE A 53 -4.06 -17.27 8.20
C PHE A 53 -3.07 -16.34 8.91
N ASN A 54 -1.78 -16.52 8.61
CA ASN A 54 -0.73 -15.67 9.13
C ASN A 54 -0.75 -14.31 8.42
N LEU A 55 -1.24 -13.28 9.12
CA LEU A 55 -1.35 -11.93 8.58
C LEU A 55 0.01 -11.34 8.17
N VAL A 56 1.08 -11.66 8.90
CA VAL A 56 2.43 -11.14 8.60
C VAL A 56 2.95 -11.75 7.31
N GLU A 57 2.76 -13.06 7.14
CA GLU A 57 3.19 -13.76 5.93
C GLU A 57 2.45 -13.25 4.68
N GLU A 58 1.13 -13.13 4.74
CA GLU A 58 0.34 -12.56 3.64
C GLU A 58 0.65 -11.08 3.40
N GLY A 59 0.98 -10.34 4.47
CA GLY A 59 1.44 -8.95 4.38
C GLY A 59 2.75 -8.82 3.62
N ASN A 60 3.71 -9.72 3.88
CA ASN A 60 4.99 -9.77 3.15
C ASN A 60 4.76 -10.13 1.67
N ARG A 61 3.89 -11.11 1.37
CA ARG A 61 3.52 -11.47 -0.01
C ARG A 61 2.92 -10.28 -0.76
N LEU A 62 2.02 -9.53 -0.11
CA LEU A 62 1.46 -8.31 -0.67
C LEU A 62 2.53 -7.23 -0.90
N TRP A 63 3.42 -7.03 0.07
CA TRP A 63 4.50 -6.05 -0.03
C TRP A 63 5.45 -6.34 -1.21
N ASP A 64 5.83 -7.61 -1.39
CA ASP A 64 6.67 -8.06 -2.49
C ASP A 64 5.98 -7.83 -3.85
N ALA A 65 4.68 -8.11 -3.94
CA ALA A 65 3.90 -7.84 -5.15
C ALA A 65 3.83 -6.34 -5.48
N LEU A 66 3.65 -5.49 -4.46
CA LEU A 66 3.68 -4.03 -4.62
C LEU A 66 5.06 -3.55 -5.09
N CYS A 67 6.14 -4.05 -4.49
CA CYS A 67 7.50 -3.72 -4.92
C CYS A 67 7.75 -4.11 -6.38
N LYS A 68 7.31 -5.30 -6.81
CA LYS A 68 7.44 -5.75 -8.22
C LYS A 68 6.61 -4.93 -9.20
N THR A 69 5.51 -4.34 -8.75
CA THR A 69 4.58 -3.59 -9.61
C THR A 69 4.94 -2.11 -9.72
N LEU A 70 5.52 -1.55 -8.65
CA LEU A 70 5.75 -0.12 -8.49
C LEU A 70 7.21 0.29 -8.69
N LYS A 71 8.19 -0.61 -8.53
CA LYS A 71 9.56 -0.37 -9.00
C LYS A 71 9.64 -0.57 -10.50
#